data_AF-A0A354RDL9-F1
#
_entry.id   AF-A0A354RDL9-F1
#
_cell.length_a   1.000
_cell.length_b   1.000
_cell.length_c   1.000
_cell.angle_alpha   90.00
_cell.angle_beta   90.00
_cell.angle_gamma   90.00
#
_symmetry.space_group_name_H-M   'P 1'
#
loop_
_entity.id
_entity.type
_entity.pdbx_description
1 polymer ?
#
loop_
_entity_poly.entity_id
_entity_poly.type
_entity_poly.pdbx_seq_one_letter_code
_entity_poly.pdbx_strand_id
1 'polypeptide(L)'
;MHKTLKLFLALVSAPLWGEPFLAPNDPFIRHEIRMLGDESNLLGIQNNWPLNLGALSDDDPDGGKPFLGHSLLEEKIKAENRSGWSPITSTLGFSNDQMVARGFGPKPHSDFATNVSLSWMNDRFAAKLSMNAFYGMEKDWKGRMDEGLSLDGSYLAARLGNWSATLGQVDRWWGPGWDGSLILSSNARPIPTISIERRMPEP
;
A
#
# COMPACT_ATOMS: atom_id res chain seq x y z
N MET A 1 -52.07 -0.53 5.13
CA MET A 1 -51.25 -0.75 3.91
C MET A 1 -49.78 -0.66 4.29
N HIS A 2 -49.15 -1.78 4.64
CA HIS A 2 -47.71 -1.80 4.98
C HIS A 2 -46.92 -2.19 3.73
N LYS A 3 -46.15 -1.24 3.17
CA LYS A 3 -45.19 -1.51 2.10
C LYS A 3 -43.95 -2.14 2.72
N THR A 4 -43.71 -3.42 2.44
CA THR A 4 -42.49 -4.12 2.82
C THR A 4 -41.37 -3.78 1.83
N LEU A 5 -40.34 -3.10 2.31
CA LEU A 5 -39.12 -2.80 1.56
C LEU A 5 -38.24 -4.06 1.56
N LYS A 6 -38.07 -4.70 0.40
CA LYS A 6 -37.18 -5.86 0.26
C LYS A 6 -35.74 -5.35 0.08
N LEU A 7 -34.91 -5.55 1.09
CA LEU A 7 -33.47 -5.31 1.03
C LEU A 7 -32.81 -6.46 0.25
N PHE A 8 -32.24 -6.17 -0.91
CA PHE A 8 -31.54 -7.14 -1.74
C PHE A 8 -30.04 -7.09 -1.37
N LEU A 9 -29.57 -8.06 -0.58
CA LEU A 9 -28.15 -8.20 -0.25
C LEU A 9 -27.47 -8.97 -1.39
N ALA A 10 -26.83 -8.26 -2.31
CA ALA A 10 -26.05 -8.87 -3.39
C ALA A 10 -24.65 -9.25 -2.84
N LEU A 11 -24.42 -10.54 -2.62
CA LEU A 11 -23.09 -11.08 -2.35
C LEU A 11 -22.32 -11.14 -3.69
N VAL A 12 -21.57 -10.08 -4.00
CA VAL A 12 -20.65 -10.08 -5.15
C VAL A 12 -19.35 -10.74 -4.71
N SER A 13 -19.15 -12.00 -5.14
CA SER A 13 -17.83 -12.64 -5.06
C SER A 13 -16.92 -12.01 -6.12
N ALA A 14 -16.16 -10.99 -5.74
CA ALA A 14 -15.11 -10.42 -6.57
C ALA A 14 -13.86 -11.31 -6.47
N PRO A 15 -13.23 -11.70 -7.59
CA PRO A 15 -12.01 -12.49 -7.51
C PRO A 15 -10.86 -11.72 -6.85
N LEU A 16 -10.00 -12.45 -6.13
CA LEU A 16 -8.77 -11.98 -5.50
C LEU A 16 -7.69 -11.77 -6.55
N TRP A 17 -7.51 -10.53 -7.00
CA TRP A 17 -6.35 -10.10 -7.80
C TRP A 17 -5.60 -8.90 -7.20
N GLY A 18 -4.42 -8.59 -7.74
CA GLY A 18 -3.32 -7.98 -7.00
C GLY A 18 -2.74 -6.67 -7.53
N GLU A 19 -1.85 -6.06 -6.76
CA GLU A 19 -1.16 -4.79 -7.02
C GLU A 19 0.31 -4.96 -7.46
N PRO A 20 0.84 -4.03 -8.27
CA PRO A 20 2.22 -4.06 -8.77
C PRO A 20 3.32 -3.90 -7.71
N PHE A 21 2.99 -3.38 -6.53
CA PHE A 21 3.93 -3.05 -5.46
C PHE A 21 3.30 -3.21 -4.08
N LEU A 22 4.14 -3.39 -3.06
CA LEU A 22 3.71 -3.39 -1.66
C LEU A 22 3.74 -1.96 -1.11
N ALA A 23 2.58 -1.50 -0.64
CA ALA A 23 2.43 -0.19 0.00
C ALA A 23 3.02 -0.20 1.43
N PRO A 24 3.42 0.97 1.98
CA PRO A 24 3.96 1.08 3.34
C PRO A 24 2.88 1.05 4.42
N ASN A 25 1.92 0.14 4.32
CA ASN A 25 0.74 0.08 5.18
C ASN A 25 0.67 -1.17 6.06
N ASP A 26 1.51 -2.18 5.84
CA ASP A 26 1.47 -3.44 6.58
C ASP A 26 2.75 -3.67 7.40
N PRO A 27 2.74 -3.38 8.72
CA PRO A 27 3.92 -3.53 9.57
C PRO A 27 4.36 -5.00 9.72
N PHE A 28 3.46 -5.98 9.55
CA PHE A 28 3.80 -7.39 9.65
C PHE A 28 4.60 -7.85 8.44
N ILE A 29 4.17 -7.45 7.24
CA ILE A 29 4.91 -7.71 6.00
C ILE A 29 6.28 -7.04 6.04
N ARG A 30 6.36 -5.80 6.54
CA ARG A 30 7.66 -5.13 6.74
C ARG A 30 8.57 -5.87 7.72
N HIS A 31 8.00 -6.39 8.81
CA HIS A 31 8.76 -7.18 9.78
C HIS A 31 9.33 -8.44 9.14
N GLU A 32 8.50 -9.18 8.41
CA GLU A 32 8.91 -10.41 7.73
C GLU A 32 9.98 -10.16 6.67
N ILE A 33 9.85 -9.12 5.84
CA ILE A 33 10.89 -8.73 4.87
C ILE A 33 12.22 -8.41 5.56
N ARG A 34 12.17 -7.76 6.73
CA ARG A 34 13.38 -7.42 7.49
C ARG A 34 14.02 -8.65 8.11
N MET A 35 13.22 -9.52 8.73
CA MET A 35 13.68 -10.81 9.25
C MET A 35 14.35 -11.62 8.13
N LEU A 36 13.74 -11.64 6.94
CA LEU A 36 14.32 -12.32 5.79
C LEU A 36 15.64 -11.72 5.37
N GLY A 37 15.76 -10.40 5.28
CA GLY A 37 17.05 -9.83 4.91
C GLY A 37 18.12 -9.85 6.01
N ASP A 38 17.75 -10.14 7.26
CA ASP A 38 18.69 -10.43 8.34
C ASP A 38 19.15 -11.91 8.33
N GLU A 39 18.29 -12.85 7.90
CA GLU A 39 18.54 -14.31 7.86
C GLU A 39 19.13 -14.79 6.52
N SER A 40 18.55 -14.35 5.41
CA SER A 40 19.08 -14.52 4.06
C SER A 40 19.65 -13.18 3.60
N ASN A 41 20.70 -13.19 2.78
CA ASN A 41 21.41 -11.98 2.35
C ASN A 41 20.60 -11.18 1.30
N LEU A 42 19.32 -10.87 1.56
CA LEU A 42 18.48 -9.98 0.76
C LEU A 42 19.01 -8.55 0.91
N LEU A 43 20.10 -8.26 0.22
CA LEU A 43 20.80 -6.97 0.27
C LEU A 43 20.07 -5.87 -0.53
N GLY A 44 18.99 -6.22 -1.20
CA GLY A 44 18.25 -5.32 -2.07
C GLY A 44 16.95 -4.81 -1.44
N ILE A 45 16.98 -3.57 -0.94
CA ILE A 45 15.79 -2.70 -0.86
C ILE A 45 14.79 -3.06 0.27
N GLN A 46 15.15 -2.81 1.54
CA GLN A 46 14.20 -2.88 2.66
C GLN A 46 13.72 -1.49 3.15
N ASN A 47 14.47 -0.45 2.79
CA ASN A 47 14.33 0.89 3.35
C ASN A 47 13.63 1.89 2.41
N ASN A 48 13.23 1.47 1.22
CA ASN A 48 12.56 2.32 0.24
C ASN A 48 11.20 1.72 -0.12
N TRP A 49 10.13 2.36 0.34
CA TRP A 49 8.76 1.98 0.02
C TRP A 49 8.14 3.02 -0.93
N PRO A 50 7.29 2.61 -1.88
CA PRO A 50 6.74 1.25 -2.08
C PRO A 50 7.73 0.24 -2.66
N LEU A 51 7.59 -1.04 -2.29
CA LEU A 51 8.47 -2.12 -2.74
C LEU A 51 7.95 -2.77 -4.02
N ASN A 52 8.81 -2.87 -5.03
CA ASN A 52 8.46 -3.54 -6.28
C ASN A 52 8.51 -5.07 -6.09
N LEU A 53 7.40 -5.77 -6.36
CA LEU A 53 7.34 -7.23 -6.27
C LEU A 53 8.34 -7.93 -7.19
N GLY A 54 8.73 -7.29 -8.31
CA GLY A 54 9.74 -7.83 -9.23
C GLY A 54 11.12 -7.98 -8.60
N ALA A 55 11.48 -7.14 -7.62
CA ALA A 55 12.73 -7.26 -6.89
C ALA A 55 12.70 -8.44 -5.90
N LEU A 56 11.54 -8.72 -5.31
CA LEU A 56 11.35 -9.80 -4.34
C LEU A 56 11.26 -11.19 -5.00
N SER A 57 10.83 -11.26 -6.26
CA SER A 57 10.69 -12.53 -6.99
C SER A 57 12.00 -13.08 -7.56
N ASP A 58 13.03 -12.24 -7.68
CA ASP A 58 14.29 -12.55 -8.38
C ASP A 58 15.45 -12.86 -7.42
N ASP A 59 15.30 -12.56 -6.13
CA ASP A 59 16.36 -12.68 -5.11
C ASP A 59 16.58 -14.13 -4.61
N ASP A 60 16.42 -15.14 -5.48
CA ASP A 60 16.79 -16.55 -5.24
C ASP A 60 17.88 -17.02 -6.24
N PRO A 61 19.14 -16.57 -6.09
CA PRO A 61 20.24 -16.98 -6.96
C PRO A 61 20.72 -18.43 -6.74
N ASP A 62 20.38 -19.08 -5.62
CA ASP A 62 20.93 -20.39 -5.23
C ASP A 62 19.89 -21.54 -5.13
N GLY A 63 18.63 -21.30 -5.49
CA GLY A 63 17.60 -22.35 -5.56
C GLY A 63 17.24 -23.00 -4.22
N GLY A 64 17.62 -22.34 -3.13
CA GLY A 64 17.34 -22.75 -1.77
C GLY A 64 16.33 -21.78 -1.18
N LYS A 65 15.04 -21.94 -1.52
CA LYS A 65 13.96 -21.23 -0.84
C LYS A 65 14.21 -21.33 0.66
N PRO A 66 14.48 -20.22 1.38
CA PRO A 66 14.50 -20.27 2.83
C PRO A 66 13.16 -20.87 3.25
N PHE A 67 13.19 -22.08 3.82
CA PHE A 67 11.98 -22.73 4.29
C PHE A 67 11.49 -21.91 5.48
N LEU A 68 10.54 -21.02 5.23
CA LEU A 68 9.88 -20.26 6.26
C LEU A 68 8.67 -21.05 6.71
N GLY A 69 8.58 -21.30 8.02
CA GLY A 69 7.33 -21.76 8.65
C GLY A 69 6.21 -20.69 8.62
N HIS A 70 6.38 -19.59 7.88
CA HIS A 70 5.50 -18.43 7.86
C HIS A 70 5.15 -18.05 6.41
N SER A 71 3.85 -17.90 6.15
CA SER A 71 3.26 -17.85 4.80
C SER A 71 2.81 -16.46 4.37
N LEU A 72 2.96 -15.43 5.21
CA LEU A 72 2.28 -14.16 5.02
C LEU A 72 2.83 -13.37 3.82
N LEU A 73 4.15 -13.19 3.73
CA LEU A 73 4.78 -12.54 2.59
C LEU A 73 4.57 -13.32 1.30
N GLU A 74 4.75 -14.64 1.32
CA GLU A 74 4.53 -15.47 0.13
C GLU A 74 3.09 -15.40 -0.37
N GLU A 75 2.12 -15.50 0.54
CA GLU A 75 0.70 -15.40 0.22
C GLU A 75 0.36 -14.01 -0.31
N LYS A 76 0.93 -12.97 0.31
CA LYS A 76 0.81 -11.58 -0.16
C LYS A 76 1.38 -11.43 -1.57
N ILE A 77 2.61 -11.88 -1.84
CA ILE A 77 3.20 -11.82 -3.18
C ILE A 77 2.35 -12.60 -4.18
N LYS A 78 1.86 -13.80 -3.84
CA LYS A 78 1.01 -14.61 -4.74
C LYS A 78 -0.35 -13.96 -5.01
N ALA A 79 -0.90 -13.25 -4.04
CA ALA A 79 -2.14 -12.49 -4.20
C ALA A 79 -1.90 -11.24 -5.06
N GLU A 80 -0.83 -10.51 -4.77
CA GLU A 80 -0.49 -9.23 -5.42
C GLU A 80 0.07 -9.42 -6.84
N ASN A 81 0.75 -10.53 -7.15
CA ASN A 81 1.31 -10.82 -8.49
C ASN A 81 0.28 -11.25 -9.55
N ARG A 82 -1.02 -11.25 -9.22
CA ARG A 82 -2.07 -11.64 -10.17
C ARG A 82 -2.46 -10.46 -11.06
N SER A 83 -2.30 -10.63 -12.38
CA SER A 83 -2.81 -9.71 -13.39
C SER A 83 -4.34 -9.69 -13.38
N GLY A 84 -4.93 -8.49 -13.43
CA GLY A 84 -6.38 -8.28 -13.39
C GLY A 84 -6.81 -7.10 -12.51
N TRP A 85 -8.11 -7.02 -12.24
CA TRP A 85 -8.69 -6.09 -11.27
C TRP A 85 -8.46 -6.58 -9.86
N SER A 86 -8.20 -5.81 -8.82
CA SER A 86 -8.22 -6.34 -7.44
C SER A 86 -9.64 -6.38 -6.85
N PRO A 87 -9.87 -7.12 -5.75
CA PRO A 87 -11.09 -6.98 -4.98
C PRO A 87 -11.22 -5.54 -4.49
N ILE A 88 -12.47 -5.08 -4.46
CA ILE A 88 -12.79 -3.82 -3.81
C ILE A 88 -12.44 -3.96 -2.33
N THR A 89 -11.48 -3.17 -1.88
CA THR A 89 -11.04 -3.15 -0.48
C THR A 89 -11.66 -1.95 0.20
N SER A 90 -12.40 -2.21 1.28
CA SER A 90 -13.00 -1.16 2.10
C SER A 90 -12.38 -1.19 3.49
N THR A 91 -11.94 -0.03 3.98
CA THR A 91 -11.36 0.10 5.31
C THR A 91 -12.11 1.15 6.10
N LEU A 92 -12.43 0.83 7.35
CA LEU A 92 -13.04 1.75 8.30
C LEU A 92 -12.06 1.96 9.45
N GLY A 93 -11.74 3.21 9.74
CA GLY A 93 -10.85 3.62 10.82
C GLY A 93 -11.59 4.50 11.80
N PHE A 94 -11.44 4.19 13.09
CA PHE A 94 -11.91 5.02 14.19
C PHE A 94 -10.71 5.38 15.06
N SER A 95 -10.58 6.65 15.41
CA SER A 95 -9.57 7.14 16.37
C SER A 95 -10.22 8.11 17.34
N ASN A 96 -9.67 8.21 18.55
CA ASN A 96 -10.13 9.15 19.58
C ASN A 96 -9.03 10.13 20.00
N ASP A 97 -7.83 10.01 19.42
CA ASP A 97 -6.69 10.88 19.72
C ASP A 97 -5.74 10.94 18.51
N GLN A 98 -5.30 12.15 18.16
CA GLN A 98 -4.36 12.36 17.06
C GLN A 98 -2.94 12.18 17.58
N MET A 99 -2.33 11.02 17.33
CA MET A 99 -0.90 10.86 17.61
C MET A 99 -0.09 11.75 16.64
N VAL A 100 0.60 12.75 17.19
CA VAL A 100 1.46 13.72 16.47
C VAL A 100 2.56 13.04 15.63
N ALA A 101 2.97 11.82 16.01
CA ALA A 101 3.93 11.01 15.28
C ALA A 101 3.33 9.63 14.95
N ARG A 102 3.19 9.33 13.65
CA ARG A 102 2.78 8.02 13.17
C ARG A 102 3.98 7.26 12.63
N GLY A 103 4.19 6.07 13.21
CA GLY A 103 5.07 5.05 12.66
C GLY A 103 4.47 4.36 11.43
N PHE A 104 5.21 3.38 10.92
CA PHE A 104 4.82 2.59 9.77
C PHE A 104 3.55 1.76 10.03
N GLY A 105 2.54 1.87 9.16
CA GLY A 105 1.30 1.09 9.25
C GLY A 105 0.01 1.89 9.03
N PRO A 106 -1.16 1.24 9.15
CA PRO A 106 -2.45 1.80 8.77
C PRO A 106 -3.06 2.52 9.99
N LYS A 107 -2.68 3.78 10.20
CA LYS A 107 -3.25 4.62 11.27
C LYS A 107 -4.14 5.72 10.66
N PRO A 108 -5.42 5.82 11.07
CA PRO A 108 -6.33 6.86 10.57
C PRO A 108 -5.77 8.26 10.81
N HIS A 109 -5.99 9.16 9.84
CA HIS A 109 -5.65 10.58 9.96
C HIS A 109 -6.71 11.40 10.71
N SER A 110 -7.88 10.82 10.94
CA SER A 110 -9.07 11.47 11.48
C SER A 110 -9.77 10.59 12.52
N ASP A 111 -10.69 11.19 13.27
CA ASP A 111 -11.53 10.47 14.24
C ASP A 111 -12.36 9.38 13.55
N PHE A 112 -12.84 9.67 12.34
CA PHE A 112 -13.49 8.69 11.48
C PHE A 112 -12.96 8.76 10.06
N ALA A 113 -12.46 7.63 9.55
CA ALA A 113 -11.94 7.48 8.20
C ALA A 113 -12.63 6.32 7.49
N THR A 114 -13.11 6.56 6.28
CA THR A 114 -13.62 5.50 5.39
C THR A 114 -12.79 5.50 4.10
N ASN A 115 -12.25 4.35 3.73
CA ASN A 115 -11.57 4.14 2.47
C ASN A 115 -12.31 3.09 1.63
N VAL A 116 -12.41 3.34 0.33
CA VAL A 116 -12.78 2.34 -0.68
C VAL A 116 -11.74 2.41 -1.78
N SER A 117 -11.12 1.29 -2.10
CA SER A 117 -10.11 1.21 -3.14
C SER A 117 -10.37 0.08 -4.13
N LEU A 118 -9.99 0.36 -5.38
CA LEU A 118 -10.04 -0.54 -6.51
C LEU A 118 -8.73 -0.41 -7.27
N SER A 119 -8.06 -1.51 -7.55
CA SER A 119 -6.88 -1.51 -8.41
C SER A 119 -7.06 -2.40 -9.62
N TRP A 120 -6.23 -2.18 -10.63
CA TRP A 120 -6.18 -2.92 -11.86
C TRP A 120 -4.73 -2.99 -12.32
N MET A 121 -4.29 -4.17 -12.75
CA MET A 121 -2.93 -4.39 -13.21
C MET A 121 -2.92 -5.34 -14.41
N ASN A 122 -1.99 -5.09 -15.32
CA ASN A 122 -1.60 -5.97 -16.40
C ASN A 122 -0.06 -6.04 -16.46
N ASP A 123 0.49 -6.80 -17.41
CA ASP A 123 1.94 -6.99 -17.57
C ASP A 123 2.70 -5.67 -17.73
N ARG A 124 2.08 -4.65 -18.35
CA ARG A 124 2.71 -3.35 -18.65
C ARG A 124 2.18 -2.16 -17.85
N PHE A 125 0.97 -2.24 -17.30
CA PHE A 125 0.31 -1.10 -16.68
C PHE A 125 -0.33 -1.50 -15.36
N ALA A 126 -0.43 -0.55 -14.44
CA ALA A 126 -1.22 -0.70 -13.23
C ALA A 126 -1.90 0.62 -12.89
N ALA A 127 -3.04 0.53 -12.24
CA ALA A 127 -3.86 1.66 -11.84
C ALA A 127 -4.50 1.34 -10.49
N LYS A 128 -4.61 2.34 -9.62
CA LYS A 128 -5.38 2.25 -8.39
C LYS A 128 -6.19 3.52 -8.22
N LEU A 129 -7.46 3.34 -7.92
CA LEU A 129 -8.35 4.39 -7.49
C LEU A 129 -8.70 4.13 -6.03
N SER A 130 -8.36 5.07 -5.17
CA SER A 130 -8.58 5.01 -3.73
C SER A 130 -9.36 6.26 -3.34
N MET A 131 -10.57 6.07 -2.82
CA MET A 131 -11.45 7.13 -2.36
C MET A 131 -11.51 7.10 -0.84
N ASN A 132 -11.10 8.19 -0.22
CA ASN A 132 -11.08 8.36 1.22
C ASN A 132 -12.09 9.45 1.62
N ALA A 133 -12.81 9.22 2.71
CA ALA A 133 -13.62 10.23 3.37
C ALA A 133 -13.13 10.39 4.81
N PHE A 134 -12.66 11.60 5.15
CA PHE A 134 -12.18 11.95 6.48
C PHE A 134 -13.15 12.90 7.16
N TYR A 135 -13.55 12.58 8.40
CA TYR A 135 -14.41 13.40 9.25
C TYR A 135 -13.76 13.57 10.62
N GLY A 136 -13.85 14.78 11.20
CA GLY A 136 -13.19 15.11 12.45
C GLY A 136 -11.69 15.37 12.26
N MET A 137 -11.30 16.06 11.18
CA MET A 137 -9.91 16.52 11.02
C MET A 137 -9.75 17.84 11.77
N GLU A 138 -8.76 17.90 12.66
CA GLU A 138 -8.39 19.14 13.32
C GLU A 138 -7.84 20.17 12.32
N LYS A 139 -7.99 21.45 12.64
CA LYS A 139 -7.43 22.53 11.81
C LYS A 139 -5.92 22.45 11.83
N ASP A 140 -5.33 22.48 10.63
CA ASP A 140 -3.89 22.68 10.46
C ASP A 140 -3.44 24.00 11.16
N TRP A 141 -2.14 24.17 11.44
CA TRP A 141 -1.58 25.38 12.08
C TRP A 141 -1.90 26.67 11.31
N LYS A 142 -2.22 26.54 10.02
CA LYS A 142 -2.67 27.61 9.11
C LYS A 142 -4.20 27.80 9.07
N GLY A 143 -4.94 27.14 9.95
CA GLY A 143 -6.41 27.19 10.05
C GLY A 143 -7.17 26.45 8.94
N ARG A 144 -6.49 25.59 8.16
CA ARG A 144 -7.11 24.82 7.08
C ARG A 144 -7.74 23.55 7.62
N MET A 145 -8.98 23.29 7.20
CA MET A 145 -9.65 22.00 7.42
C MET A 145 -9.40 21.13 6.20
N ASP A 146 -8.81 19.96 6.39
CA ASP A 146 -8.56 18.99 5.31
C ASP A 146 -9.55 17.81 5.41
N GLU A 147 -10.79 18.14 5.79
CA GLU A 147 -11.92 17.22 5.87
C GLU A 147 -12.57 17.01 4.49
N GLY A 148 -13.19 15.86 4.32
CA GLY A 148 -13.99 15.54 3.13
C GLY A 148 -13.37 14.45 2.28
N LEU A 149 -13.63 14.53 0.97
CA LEU A 149 -13.24 13.52 0.00
C LEU A 149 -11.81 13.71 -0.49
N SER A 150 -11.05 12.62 -0.45
CA SER A 150 -9.65 12.56 -0.82
C SER A 150 -9.40 11.37 -1.75
N LEU A 151 -8.40 11.50 -2.62
CA LEU A 151 -7.95 10.44 -3.51
C LEU A 151 -6.60 9.83 -3.11
N ASP A 152 -6.22 9.95 -1.83
CA ASP A 152 -4.96 9.43 -1.29
C ASP A 152 -4.81 7.93 -1.57
N GLY A 153 -3.65 7.53 -2.09
CA GLY A 153 -3.37 6.16 -2.53
C GLY A 153 -3.72 5.87 -3.99
N SER A 154 -4.31 6.82 -4.72
CA SER A 154 -4.59 6.66 -6.15
C SER A 154 -3.35 6.85 -7.01
N TYR A 155 -3.14 5.97 -7.99
CA TYR A 155 -1.99 6.04 -8.90
C TYR A 155 -2.24 5.38 -10.26
N LEU A 156 -1.38 5.74 -11.22
CA LEU A 156 -1.19 5.08 -12.50
C LEU A 156 0.30 4.75 -12.62
N ALA A 157 0.63 3.52 -13.00
CA ALA A 157 1.99 3.05 -13.18
C ALA A 157 2.15 2.32 -14.51
N ALA A 158 3.33 2.46 -15.11
CA ALA A 158 3.72 1.80 -16.35
C ALA A 158 5.09 1.13 -16.20
N ARG A 159 5.22 -0.06 -16.77
CA ARG A 159 6.45 -0.87 -16.79
C ARG A 159 7.10 -0.80 -18.17
N LEU A 160 8.39 -0.47 -18.19
CA LEU A 160 9.22 -0.31 -19.38
C LEU A 160 10.53 -1.06 -19.16
N GLY A 161 10.55 -2.37 -19.45
CA GLY A 161 11.73 -3.20 -19.20
C GLY A 161 12.07 -3.23 -17.71
N ASN A 162 13.30 -2.87 -17.33
CA ASN A 162 13.72 -2.78 -15.91
C ASN A 162 13.29 -1.46 -15.23
N TRP A 163 12.54 -0.59 -15.90
CA TRP A 163 12.06 0.65 -15.30
C TRP A 163 10.56 0.59 -15.02
N SER A 164 10.14 1.22 -13.94
CA SER A 164 8.74 1.51 -13.64
C SER A 164 8.56 3.00 -13.39
N ALA A 165 7.57 3.58 -14.03
CA ALA A 165 7.17 4.97 -13.82
C ALA A 165 5.78 5.00 -13.17
N THR A 166 5.62 5.83 -12.13
CA THR A 166 4.37 5.95 -11.37
C THR A 166 3.97 7.43 -11.28
N LEU A 167 2.71 7.73 -11.54
CA LEU A 167 2.08 9.03 -11.36
C LEU A 167 0.92 8.87 -10.39
N GLY A 168 0.96 9.55 -9.24
CA GLY A 168 -0.11 9.46 -8.26
C GLY A 168 0.22 10.03 -6.89
N GLN A 169 -0.71 9.83 -5.96
CA GLN A 169 -0.58 10.17 -4.55
C GLN A 169 -0.30 8.89 -3.75
N VAL A 170 0.93 8.39 -3.82
CA VAL A 170 1.34 7.16 -3.14
C VAL A 170 2.16 7.50 -1.91
N ASP A 171 1.80 6.88 -0.78
CA ASP A 171 2.58 6.98 0.46
C ASP A 171 3.96 6.37 0.29
N ARG A 172 4.97 7.01 0.89
CA ARG A 172 6.36 6.59 0.80
C ARG A 172 7.00 6.52 2.17
N TRP A 173 7.96 5.62 2.29
CA TRP A 173 8.75 5.47 3.50
C TRP A 173 10.22 5.26 3.13
N TRP A 174 11.05 6.26 3.41
CA TRP A 174 12.47 6.23 3.08
C TRP A 174 13.31 6.24 4.35
N GLY A 175 13.68 5.06 4.83
CA GLY A 175 14.59 4.93 5.96
C GLY A 175 14.31 3.70 6.82
N PRO A 176 15.27 3.36 7.71
CA PRO A 176 15.22 2.14 8.51
C PRO A 176 14.32 2.25 9.74
N GLY A 177 13.89 3.45 10.12
CA GLY A 177 13.08 3.70 11.33
C GLY A 177 11.69 3.07 11.24
N TRP A 178 11.12 2.71 12.39
CA TRP A 178 9.76 2.19 12.52
C TRP A 178 8.77 3.27 12.95
N ASP A 179 9.20 4.16 13.85
CA ASP A 179 8.37 5.25 14.38
C ASP A 179 8.28 6.45 13.44
N GLY A 180 9.24 6.58 12.51
CA GLY A 180 9.29 7.67 11.56
C GLY A 180 10.49 7.56 10.63
N SER A 181 10.43 8.31 9.53
CA SER A 181 11.59 8.66 8.72
C SER A 181 11.80 10.17 8.78
N LEU A 182 13.06 10.58 8.92
CA LEU A 182 13.47 11.99 8.91
C LEU A 182 13.45 12.61 7.51
N ILE A 183 13.41 11.78 6.47
CA ILE A 183 13.43 12.24 5.07
C ILE A 183 12.01 12.20 4.50
N LEU A 184 11.36 11.04 4.53
CA LEU A 184 10.03 10.87 3.97
C LEU A 184 9.30 9.71 4.67
N SER A 185 8.19 10.04 5.33
CA SER A 185 7.34 9.09 6.06
C SER A 185 5.88 9.24 5.66
N SER A 186 5.06 8.27 6.04
CA SER A 186 3.60 8.28 5.87
C SER A 186 2.87 9.17 6.89
N ASN A 187 3.58 10.03 7.64
CA ASN A 187 2.96 10.89 8.64
C ASN A 187 2.16 12.05 8.02
N ALA A 188 2.55 12.52 6.84
CA ALA A 188 1.75 13.48 6.07
C ALA A 188 0.89 12.76 5.03
N ARG A 189 -0.19 13.40 4.59
CA ARG A 189 -0.96 12.91 3.43
C ARG A 189 -0.07 12.86 2.18
N PRO A 190 -0.24 11.86 1.31
CA PRO A 190 0.62 11.69 0.15
C PRO A 190 0.44 12.85 -0.85
N ILE A 191 1.56 13.38 -1.32
CA ILE A 191 1.57 14.45 -2.32
C ILE A 191 1.52 13.87 -3.75
N PRO A 192 0.82 14.54 -4.69
CA PRO A 192 0.80 14.10 -6.08
C PRO A 192 2.20 14.19 -6.68
N THR A 193 2.73 13.06 -7.12
CA THR A 193 4.15 12.92 -7.52
C THR A 193 4.28 12.04 -8.76
N ILE A 194 5.35 12.28 -9.54
CA ILE A 194 5.85 11.37 -10.56
C ILE A 194 7.13 10.72 -10.01
N SER A 195 7.18 9.39 -9.96
CA SER A 195 8.41 8.64 -9.63
C SER A 195 8.83 7.70 -10.75
N ILE A 196 10.14 7.46 -10.84
CA ILE A 196 10.77 6.54 -11.76
C ILE A 196 11.73 5.68 -10.94
N GLU A 197 11.56 4.37 -11.00
CA GLU A 197 12.26 3.40 -10.16
C GLU A 197 12.74 2.21 -11.01
N ARG A 198 13.81 1.54 -10.58
CA ARG A 198 14.24 0.27 -11.17
C ARG A 198 13.45 -0.88 -10.56
N ARG A 199 13.09 -1.88 -11.37
CA ARG A 199 12.36 -3.06 -10.90
C ARG A 199 13.28 -4.13 -10.31
N MET A 200 14.46 -4.27 -10.89
CA MET A 200 15.51 -5.19 -10.47
C MET A 200 16.78 -4.37 -10.19
N PRO A 201 17.47 -4.61 -9.06
CA PRO A 201 18.70 -3.93 -8.72
C PRO A 201 19.87 -4.33 -9.65
N GLU A 202 19.81 -5.48 -10.30
CA GLU A 202 20.86 -5.95 -11.21
C GLU A 202 20.97 -5.09 -12.49
N PRO A 203 22.19 -4.89 -13.03
CA PRO A 203 22.45 -4.04 -14.20
C PRO A 203 21.80 -4.55 -15.49
#